data_AF-A0A515EUQ5-F1
#
_entry.id   AF-A0A515EUQ5-F1
#
_cell.length_a   1.000
_cell.length_b   1.000
_cell.length_c   1.000
_cell.angle_alpha   90.00
_cell.angle_beta   90.00
_cell.angle_gamma   90.00
#
_symmetry.space_group_name_H-M   'P 1'
#
loop_
_entity.id
_entity.type
_entity.pdbx_description
1 polymer ?
#
loop_
_entity_poly.entity_id
_entity_poly.type
_entity_poly.pdbx_seq_one_letter_code
_entity_poly.pdbx_strand_id
1 'polypeptide(L)'
;MQVIPRQRVYNVFAYLSHIYAQPGHMHFEICLNDENLKKLLGQDPSTWPNADAAPSKDGRTDAVFGSTYIYLPQSTPVQSTVPTQHLQSAAAQTLGTAQWVQISYAGNATLTSYTVEGAPIGSPRSDTEAEYKLYQEANTRHNSLPAAYKASSSPSGWYELLRFGRNLGWGDAATDKDPLPTNAAHWRKIVTPAGEVWADLNAAGSCKFSDADFPSVLGWNCIGDDTRTTDQRCDSAKLKTLLTSEIEGAQAKQEARAKPTRLFEQTSKAAIAHKLRKAICKFPTEFDQGDFEARYGHIKEEDYFKSDATGENWKKLSAHIKALTMTDLPQAYKDAQWHLHPLEFIEQMRRCGWLSKSELKQMVPMKVIRHQKYKANASSPLEHRYHWEPLNFTPASALIDAQADPLNRMMRKFGITSPKRQASFFGNAIQETAWLSALQEGSPTGYWYAPWFGRGFLQLTHASNYIDYWQWIGRSVPESLKAALQAAAKQAHSANSNAGLQDPHFPALTQEMKGWRDDVNDRRLADAANSAGFYWAMKDANRNADGAHVLERQTVAQYAAPHATLSYYRSVSFWEACAKVNLPGAVNTPWSLSLNGFVDRCCAYTQVLMVVSEMQFPTASGTSLLPETMTPRRV
;
A
#
# COMPACT_ATOMS: atom_id res chain seq x y z
N MET A 1 -4.12 36.48 -14.22
CA MET A 1 -5.41 36.28 -14.91
C MET A 1 -6.13 35.14 -14.19
N GLN A 2 -7.29 35.42 -13.61
CA GLN A 2 -8.09 34.54 -12.75
C GLN A 2 -8.32 33.14 -13.34
N VAL A 3 -8.14 32.08 -12.52
CA VAL A 3 -9.12 30.98 -12.35
C VAL A 3 -8.96 30.36 -10.96
N ILE A 4 -10.02 30.40 -10.16
CA ILE A 4 -10.43 29.51 -9.05
C ILE A 4 -11.88 29.08 -9.42
N PRO A 5 -12.48 27.92 -9.02
CA PRO A 5 -12.06 26.89 -8.04
C PRO A 5 -12.18 25.43 -8.52
N ARG A 6 -11.40 24.51 -7.93
CA ARG A 6 -11.89 23.18 -7.50
C ARG A 6 -11.20 22.75 -6.20
N GLN A 7 -12.02 22.48 -5.18
CA GLN A 7 -11.63 22.07 -3.84
C GLN A 7 -10.95 20.70 -3.84
N ARG A 8 -9.64 20.70 -3.57
CA ARG A 8 -8.94 19.74 -2.70
C ARG A 8 -7.94 20.57 -1.91
N VAL A 9 -8.17 20.77 -0.62
CA VAL A 9 -7.33 21.60 0.22
C VAL A 9 -6.06 20.83 0.54
N TYR A 10 -5.06 20.97 -0.33
CA TYR A 10 -3.65 20.90 0.03
C TYR A 10 -3.07 22.27 -0.32
N ASN A 11 -3.19 23.22 0.60
CA ASN A 11 -2.57 24.53 0.43
C ASN A 11 -1.08 24.40 0.75
N VAL A 12 -0.28 24.04 -0.25
CA VAL A 12 1.18 24.27 -0.21
C VAL A 12 1.40 25.71 -0.66
N PHE A 13 1.46 26.64 0.30
CA PHE A 13 1.85 28.02 0.04
C PHE A 13 3.37 28.10 -0.09
N ALA A 14 3.90 27.82 -1.28
CA ALA A 14 5.32 28.03 -1.59
C ALA A 14 5.46 29.19 -2.58
N TYR A 15 5.51 30.42 -2.07
CA TYR A 15 6.38 31.40 -2.71
C TYR A 15 7.81 30.99 -2.35
N LEU A 16 8.72 30.90 -3.32
CA LEU A 16 10.15 30.72 -3.07
C LEU A 16 10.67 31.97 -2.35
N SER A 17 10.46 32.02 -1.03
CA SER A 17 10.85 33.13 -0.17
C SER A 17 12.26 32.93 0.37
N HIS A 18 12.90 34.04 0.72
CA HIS A 18 14.16 34.00 1.46
C HIS A 18 13.83 33.74 2.93
N ILE A 19 14.35 32.66 3.50
CA ILE A 19 14.34 32.44 4.96
C ILE A 19 15.75 32.76 5.45
N TYR A 20 15.88 33.71 6.40
CA TYR A 20 17.17 34.25 6.87
C TYR A 20 18.10 34.71 5.73
N ALA A 21 17.55 35.38 4.71
CA ALA A 21 18.25 35.84 3.51
C ALA A 21 18.85 34.72 2.63
N GLN A 22 18.49 33.46 2.88
CA GLN A 22 18.85 32.33 2.01
C GLN A 22 17.71 32.06 1.02
N PRO A 23 17.95 32.17 -0.32
CA PRO A 23 16.93 31.82 -1.31
C PRO A 23 16.63 30.32 -1.29
N GLY A 24 15.49 29.92 -1.87
CA GLY A 24 15.17 28.50 -2.08
C GLY A 24 14.69 27.75 -0.84
N HIS A 25 14.33 28.45 0.23
CA HIS A 25 13.78 27.84 1.44
C HIS A 25 12.25 27.97 1.47
N MET A 26 11.58 26.96 2.02
CA MET A 26 10.14 26.97 2.24
C MET A 26 9.82 26.52 3.67
N HIS A 27 8.86 27.20 4.30
CA HIS A 27 8.19 26.68 5.49
C HIS A 27 7.18 25.62 5.05
N PHE A 28 7.12 24.49 5.75
CA PHE A 28 6.23 23.40 5.40
C PHE A 28 5.60 22.80 6.65
N GLU A 29 4.27 22.83 6.70
CA GLU A 29 3.49 22.30 7.82
C GLU A 29 2.47 21.30 7.33
N ILE A 30 2.21 20.32 8.17
CA ILE A 30 1.09 19.39 8.01
C ILE A 30 0.22 19.54 9.24
N CYS A 31 -0.96 20.10 9.02
CA CYS A 31 -1.93 20.40 10.06
C CYS A 31 -3.31 19.84 9.72
N LEU A 32 -4.07 19.44 10.74
CA LEU A 32 -5.39 18.85 10.61
C LEU A 32 -6.33 19.45 11.67
N ASN A 33 -7.61 19.60 11.32
CA ASN A 33 -8.65 19.86 12.31
C ASN A 33 -9.06 18.55 13.01
N ASP A 34 -9.89 18.63 14.05
CA ASP A 34 -10.31 17.47 14.86
C ASP A 34 -10.96 16.36 13.99
N GLU A 35 -11.83 16.73 13.04
CA GLU A 35 -12.53 15.77 12.16
C GLU A 35 -11.54 15.02 11.25
N ASN A 36 -10.63 15.73 10.59
CA ASN A 36 -9.67 15.12 9.68
C ASN A 36 -8.62 14.29 10.43
N LEU A 37 -8.19 14.72 11.62
CA LEU A 37 -7.29 13.91 12.43
C LEU A 37 -7.99 12.62 12.89
N LYS A 38 -9.23 12.70 13.37
CA LYS A 38 -10.01 11.51 13.75
C LYS A 38 -10.18 10.53 12.59
N LYS A 39 -10.39 11.05 11.37
CA LYS A 39 -10.46 10.24 10.16
C LYS A 39 -9.10 9.61 9.78
N LEU A 40 -8.01 10.36 9.94
CA LEU A 40 -6.65 9.86 9.70
C LEU A 40 -6.29 8.74 10.67
N LEU A 41 -6.60 8.89 11.95
CA LEU A 41 -6.26 7.94 13.02
C LEU A 41 -7.27 6.79 13.15
N GLY A 42 -8.50 6.95 12.65
CA GLY A 42 -9.59 5.99 12.85
C GLY A 42 -10.15 5.95 14.28
N GLN A 43 -9.69 6.85 15.16
CA GLN A 43 -10.12 6.99 16.55
C GLN A 43 -9.99 8.42 17.03
N ASP A 44 -10.64 8.72 18.15
CA ASP A 44 -10.58 10.06 18.74
C ASP A 44 -9.20 10.32 19.35
N PRO A 45 -8.51 11.43 19.01
CA PRO A 45 -7.19 11.74 19.58
C PRO A 45 -7.26 11.99 21.10
N SER A 46 -8.42 12.36 21.64
CA SER A 46 -8.60 12.53 23.09
C SER A 46 -8.55 11.21 23.87
N THR A 47 -8.88 10.10 23.22
CA THR A 47 -8.87 8.74 23.79
C THR A 47 -7.61 7.96 23.41
N TRP A 48 -6.55 8.66 22.99
CA TRP A 48 -5.32 8.01 22.54
C TRP A 48 -4.76 7.07 23.62
N PRO A 49 -4.47 5.80 23.30
CA PRO A 49 -4.06 4.82 24.30
C PRO A 49 -2.68 5.17 24.86
N ASN A 50 -2.48 4.90 26.14
CA ASN A 50 -1.13 4.86 26.71
C ASN A 50 -0.34 3.73 26.01
N ALA A 51 0.96 3.93 25.82
CA ALA A 51 1.79 3.00 25.06
C ALA A 51 1.81 1.58 25.67
N ASP A 52 1.74 1.48 27.01
CA ASP A 52 1.78 0.25 27.80
C ASP A 52 0.40 -0.42 27.99
N ALA A 53 -0.69 0.23 27.57
CA ALA A 53 -2.02 -0.33 27.72
C ALA A 53 -2.27 -1.47 26.72
N ALA A 54 -2.75 -2.61 27.23
CA ALA A 54 -3.16 -3.72 26.39
C ALA A 54 -4.34 -3.31 25.49
N PRO A 55 -4.27 -3.50 24.16
CA PRO A 55 -5.39 -3.24 23.27
C PRO A 55 -6.53 -4.23 23.51
N SER A 56 -7.76 -3.78 23.28
CA SER A 56 -8.99 -4.58 23.46
C SER A 56 -9.64 -5.04 22.16
N LYS A 57 -9.19 -4.53 21.02
CA LYS A 57 -9.70 -4.87 19.69
C LYS A 57 -8.61 -4.66 18.62
N ASP A 58 -8.82 -5.30 17.48
CA ASP A 58 -8.05 -5.04 16.27
C ASP A 58 -8.14 -3.57 15.85
N GLY A 59 -7.11 -3.13 15.12
CA GLY A 59 -7.09 -1.86 14.42
C GLY A 59 -8.04 -1.82 13.23
N ARG A 60 -7.88 -0.79 12.40
CA ARG A 60 -8.74 -0.47 11.26
C ARG A 60 -8.81 -1.59 10.21
N THR A 61 -9.95 -1.67 9.54
CA THR A 61 -10.17 -2.54 8.35
C THR A 61 -10.31 -1.73 7.06
N ASP A 62 -10.75 -0.47 7.18
CA ASP A 62 -10.92 0.49 6.09
C ASP A 62 -9.59 1.03 5.55
N ALA A 63 -8.58 1.17 6.41
CA ALA A 63 -7.21 1.49 6.05
C ALA A 63 -6.26 0.43 6.63
N VAL A 64 -5.56 -0.29 5.77
CA VAL A 64 -4.52 -1.26 6.14
C VAL A 64 -3.38 -1.14 5.12
N PHE A 65 -2.18 -0.82 5.60
CA PHE A 65 -0.98 -0.72 4.76
C PHE A 65 0.29 -0.91 5.61
N GLY A 66 1.44 -1.04 4.93
CA GLY A 66 2.73 -1.19 5.60
C GLY A 66 2.88 -2.53 6.34
N SER A 67 3.50 -2.47 7.52
CA SER A 67 3.76 -3.62 8.38
C SER A 67 2.53 -4.00 9.19
N THR A 68 2.45 -5.27 9.62
CA THR A 68 1.43 -5.75 10.56
C THR A 68 2.02 -5.73 11.97
N TYR A 69 1.28 -5.23 12.96
CA TYR A 69 1.67 -5.21 14.37
C TYR A 69 0.67 -6.02 15.20
N ILE A 70 1.16 -6.96 15.99
CA ILE A 70 0.31 -7.91 16.72
C ILE A 70 0.65 -7.86 18.19
N TYR A 71 -0.31 -7.49 19.02
CA TYR A 71 -0.21 -7.63 20.47
C TYR A 71 -0.46 -9.09 20.86
N LEU A 72 0.40 -9.63 21.71
CA LEU A 72 0.31 -10.97 22.26
C LEU A 72 0.18 -10.89 23.79
N PRO A 73 -0.93 -11.38 24.39
CA PRO A 73 -1.01 -11.49 25.84
C PRO A 73 -0.06 -12.56 26.37
N GLN A 74 0.24 -12.52 27.67
CA GLN A 74 1.06 -13.54 28.35
C GLN A 74 0.51 -14.98 28.18
N SER A 75 -0.80 -15.12 27.94
CA SER A 75 -1.49 -16.39 27.72
C SER A 75 -1.36 -16.93 26.28
N THR A 76 -0.66 -16.24 25.38
CA THR A 76 -0.49 -16.71 24.00
C THR A 76 0.16 -18.09 23.99
N PRO A 77 -0.45 -19.11 23.35
CA PRO A 77 0.12 -20.44 23.18
C PRO A 77 1.48 -20.41 22.47
N VAL A 78 2.44 -21.19 22.98
CA VAL A 78 3.77 -21.35 22.37
C VAL A 78 4.19 -22.81 22.21
N GLN A 79 5.11 -23.05 21.28
CA GLN A 79 5.77 -24.34 21.05
C GLN A 79 7.29 -24.15 20.85
N SER A 80 8.09 -25.11 21.31
CA SER A 80 9.54 -25.13 21.12
C SER A 80 9.94 -25.69 19.74
N THR A 81 9.11 -26.54 19.15
CA THR A 81 9.31 -27.14 17.83
C THR A 81 8.39 -26.52 16.77
N VAL A 82 8.72 -26.71 15.50
CA VAL A 82 7.89 -26.25 14.38
C VAL A 82 6.49 -26.87 14.46
N PRO A 83 5.41 -26.07 14.48
CA PRO A 83 4.05 -26.61 14.54
C PRO A 83 3.69 -27.36 13.26
N THR A 84 3.15 -28.57 13.41
CA THR A 84 2.66 -29.42 12.30
C THR A 84 1.14 -29.35 12.11
N GLN A 85 0.44 -28.73 13.07
CA GLN A 85 -0.99 -28.46 13.01
C GLN A 85 -1.24 -26.96 13.03
N HIS A 86 -2.21 -26.52 12.23
CA HIS A 86 -2.53 -25.10 12.05
C HIS A 86 -3.91 -24.74 12.59
N LEU A 87 -4.58 -25.66 13.28
CA LEU A 87 -5.76 -25.35 14.08
C LEU A 87 -5.35 -25.23 15.54
N GLN A 88 -6.00 -24.34 16.26
CA GLN A 88 -5.79 -24.13 17.69
C GLN A 88 -6.18 -25.39 18.47
N SER A 89 -5.35 -25.73 19.44
CA SER A 89 -5.54 -26.81 20.41
C SER A 89 -5.16 -26.32 21.81
N ALA A 90 -5.44 -27.12 22.84
CA ALA A 90 -5.07 -26.76 24.20
C ALA A 90 -3.56 -26.52 24.32
N ALA A 91 -3.18 -25.33 24.79
CA ALA A 91 -1.79 -24.93 24.89
C ALA A 91 -1.10 -25.63 26.08
N ALA A 92 0.00 -26.33 25.82
CA ALA A 92 0.83 -26.90 26.88
C ALA A 92 1.76 -25.85 27.53
N GLN A 93 2.10 -24.80 26.79
CA GLN A 93 2.97 -23.71 27.22
C GLN A 93 2.43 -22.37 26.70
N THR A 94 2.69 -21.31 27.46
CA THR A 94 2.27 -19.93 27.15
C THR A 94 3.48 -19.00 27.11
N LEU A 95 3.33 -17.85 26.46
CA LEU A 95 4.37 -16.85 26.28
C LEU A 95 4.96 -16.31 27.61
N GLY A 96 4.15 -16.23 28.66
CA GLY A 96 4.56 -15.85 30.02
C GLY A 96 4.70 -14.35 30.26
N THR A 97 5.07 -13.57 29.24
CA THR A 97 5.11 -12.10 29.28
C THR A 97 4.45 -11.55 28.02
N ALA A 98 3.56 -10.56 28.17
CA ALA A 98 2.94 -9.92 27.01
C ALA A 98 3.98 -9.16 26.18
N GLN A 99 3.83 -9.17 24.86
CA GLN A 99 4.75 -8.47 23.95
C GLN A 99 4.06 -8.12 22.63
N TRP A 100 4.67 -7.24 21.86
CA TRP A 100 4.26 -6.93 20.48
C TRP A 100 5.16 -7.63 19.48
N VAL A 101 4.60 -7.99 18.32
CA VAL A 101 5.34 -8.53 17.18
C VAL A 101 4.97 -7.74 15.92
N GLN A 102 5.96 -7.11 15.29
CA GLN A 102 5.85 -6.55 13.96
C GLN A 102 6.21 -7.61 12.92
N ILE A 103 5.44 -7.71 11.84
CA ILE A 103 5.77 -8.49 10.64
C ILE A 103 5.88 -7.52 9.45
N SER A 104 7.06 -7.48 8.82
CA SER A 104 7.32 -6.68 7.63
C SER A 104 7.63 -7.59 6.44
N TYR A 105 6.98 -7.35 5.31
CA TYR A 105 7.16 -8.13 4.09
C TYR A 105 7.89 -7.33 3.01
N ALA A 106 9.00 -7.88 2.53
CA ALA A 106 9.80 -7.35 1.41
C ALA A 106 10.58 -8.49 0.74
N GLY A 107 9.84 -9.45 0.18
CA GLY A 107 10.34 -10.74 -0.30
C GLY A 107 10.56 -11.75 0.84
N ASN A 108 11.24 -11.33 1.90
CA ASN A 108 11.32 -12.03 3.18
C ASN A 108 10.15 -11.62 4.11
N ALA A 109 10.00 -12.32 5.23
CA ALA A 109 9.24 -11.84 6.38
C ALA A 109 10.20 -11.50 7.52
N THR A 110 10.33 -10.22 7.86
CA THR A 110 11.10 -9.78 9.02
C THR A 110 10.17 -9.63 10.21
N LEU A 111 10.47 -10.34 11.31
CA LEU A 111 9.72 -10.25 12.56
C LEU A 111 10.56 -9.56 13.62
N THR A 112 10.02 -8.47 14.17
CA THR A 112 10.63 -7.70 15.26
C THR A 112 9.72 -7.77 16.47
N SER A 113 10.27 -8.10 17.64
CA SER A 113 9.51 -8.17 18.88
C SER A 113 9.78 -6.94 19.75
N TYR A 114 8.77 -6.46 20.46
CA TYR A 114 8.86 -5.32 21.36
C TYR A 114 8.21 -5.64 22.70
N THR A 115 8.68 -5.06 23.78
CA THR A 115 7.97 -5.06 25.07
C THR A 115 6.65 -4.30 24.93
N VAL A 116 5.78 -4.36 25.95
CA VAL A 116 4.53 -3.60 25.94
C VAL A 116 4.77 -2.08 25.89
N GLU A 117 5.92 -1.61 26.37
CA GLU A 117 6.34 -0.21 26.31
C GLU A 117 7.04 0.18 25.00
N GLY A 118 7.23 -0.77 24.07
CA GLY A 118 7.83 -0.50 22.76
C GLY A 118 9.35 -0.64 22.69
N ALA A 119 10.01 -1.15 23.74
CA ALA A 119 11.44 -1.44 23.68
C ALA A 119 11.71 -2.69 22.83
N PRO A 120 12.70 -2.70 21.91
CA PRO A 120 12.98 -3.88 21.10
C PRO A 120 13.49 -5.05 21.95
N ILE A 121 13.01 -6.26 21.63
CA ILE A 121 13.42 -7.53 22.26
C ILE A 121 14.35 -8.28 21.30
N GLY A 122 15.63 -8.31 21.64
CA GLY A 122 16.66 -8.96 20.83
C GLY A 122 16.78 -8.38 19.41
N SER A 123 17.46 -9.10 18.54
CA SER A 123 17.58 -8.74 17.13
C SER A 123 16.36 -9.19 16.33
N PRO A 124 15.92 -8.43 15.31
CA PRO A 124 14.90 -8.91 14.38
C PRO A 124 15.32 -10.23 13.73
N ARG A 125 14.36 -11.16 13.59
CA ARG A 125 14.55 -12.39 12.81
C ARG A 125 14.02 -12.20 11.39
N SER A 126 14.53 -12.97 10.44
CA SER A 126 14.08 -12.94 9.05
C SER A 126 13.83 -14.35 8.52
N ASP A 127 12.61 -14.59 8.05
CA ASP A 127 12.25 -15.81 7.33
C ASP A 127 12.46 -15.58 5.83
N THR A 128 13.49 -16.22 5.28
CA THR A 128 13.92 -16.07 3.88
C THR A 128 12.83 -16.47 2.89
N GLU A 129 12.54 -15.58 1.93
CA GLU A 129 11.52 -15.73 0.88
C GLU A 129 10.09 -15.95 1.39
N ALA A 130 9.82 -15.72 2.68
CA ALA A 130 8.54 -16.06 3.27
C ALA A 130 7.37 -15.25 2.67
N GLU A 131 7.59 -14.06 2.12
CA GLU A 131 6.55 -13.33 1.39
C GLU A 131 6.19 -14.03 0.08
N TYR A 132 7.22 -14.37 -0.71
CA TYR A 132 7.05 -15.04 -2.01
C TYR A 132 6.35 -16.40 -1.86
N LYS A 133 6.61 -17.09 -0.74
CA LYS A 133 6.02 -18.40 -0.44
C LYS A 133 4.64 -18.35 0.20
N LEU A 134 4.05 -17.18 0.45
CA LEU A 134 2.72 -17.09 1.09
C LEU A 134 1.64 -17.86 0.32
N TYR A 135 1.67 -17.84 -1.03
CA TYR A 135 0.71 -18.59 -1.84
C TYR A 135 0.83 -20.10 -1.60
N GLN A 136 2.07 -20.61 -1.59
CA GLN A 136 2.36 -22.03 -1.38
C GLN A 136 1.98 -22.44 0.05
N GLU A 137 2.40 -21.66 1.04
CA GLU A 137 2.11 -21.91 2.45
C GLU A 137 0.60 -21.91 2.73
N ALA A 138 -0.15 -20.98 2.16
CA ALA A 138 -1.59 -20.92 2.32
C ALA A 138 -2.30 -22.17 1.74
N ASN A 139 -1.86 -22.64 0.57
CA ASN A 139 -2.34 -23.90 0.00
C ASN A 139 -1.95 -25.11 0.87
N THR A 140 -0.72 -25.15 1.37
CA THR A 140 -0.26 -26.23 2.28
C THR A 140 -1.12 -26.31 3.52
N ARG A 141 -1.39 -25.17 4.19
CA ARG A 141 -2.23 -25.12 5.40
C ARG A 141 -3.67 -25.54 5.13
N HIS A 142 -4.25 -25.08 4.03
CA HIS A 142 -5.60 -25.51 3.63
C HIS A 142 -5.64 -27.02 3.35
N ASN A 143 -4.65 -27.56 2.65
CA ASN A 143 -4.62 -28.96 2.25
C ASN A 143 -4.28 -29.92 3.39
N SER A 144 -3.60 -29.47 4.44
CA SER A 144 -3.33 -30.28 5.63
C SER A 144 -4.54 -30.42 6.56
N LEU A 145 -5.64 -29.71 6.30
CA LEU A 145 -6.82 -29.76 7.16
C LEU A 145 -7.58 -31.09 7.04
N PRO A 146 -8.12 -31.61 8.15
CA PRO A 146 -9.13 -32.66 8.09
C PRO A 146 -10.35 -32.22 7.29
N ALA A 147 -11.04 -33.18 6.65
CA ALA A 147 -12.16 -32.91 5.73
C ALA A 147 -13.25 -32.00 6.34
N ALA A 148 -13.55 -32.17 7.63
CA ALA A 148 -14.56 -31.37 8.34
C ALA A 148 -14.24 -29.86 8.36
N TYR A 149 -12.96 -29.49 8.52
CA TYR A 149 -12.53 -28.08 8.52
C TYR A 149 -12.22 -27.56 7.13
N LYS A 150 -11.85 -28.46 6.21
CA LYS A 150 -11.52 -28.09 4.83
C LYS A 150 -12.72 -27.49 4.09
N ALA A 151 -13.94 -27.94 4.39
CA ALA A 151 -15.19 -27.43 3.80
C ALA A 151 -15.49 -25.96 4.16
N SER A 152 -14.98 -25.46 5.29
CA SER A 152 -15.12 -24.08 5.75
C SER A 152 -13.80 -23.30 5.67
N SER A 153 -12.90 -23.71 4.77
CA SER A 153 -11.57 -23.15 4.61
C SER A 153 -11.29 -22.87 3.14
N SER A 154 -10.46 -21.87 2.89
CA SER A 154 -9.91 -21.55 1.58
C SER A 154 -8.43 -21.22 1.71
N PRO A 155 -7.60 -21.53 0.70
CA PRO A 155 -6.24 -21.00 0.62
C PRO A 155 -6.20 -19.48 0.74
N SER A 156 -7.15 -18.76 0.13
CA SER A 156 -7.21 -17.30 0.17
C SER A 156 -7.40 -16.73 1.59
N GLY A 157 -8.25 -17.36 2.42
CA GLY A 157 -8.41 -16.99 3.82
C GLY A 157 -7.14 -17.23 4.65
N TRP A 158 -6.44 -18.34 4.42
CA TRP A 158 -5.12 -18.59 5.03
C TRP A 158 -4.08 -17.57 4.60
N TYR A 159 -4.09 -17.16 3.33
CA TYR A 159 -3.17 -16.16 2.80
C TYR A 159 -3.33 -14.81 3.51
N GLU A 160 -4.57 -14.36 3.74
CA GLU A 160 -4.84 -13.13 4.49
C GLU A 160 -4.47 -13.25 5.97
N LEU A 161 -4.79 -14.37 6.62
CA LEU A 161 -4.35 -14.62 8.00
C LEU A 161 -2.81 -14.53 8.09
N LEU A 162 -2.11 -15.18 7.16
CA LEU A 162 -0.64 -15.19 7.16
C LEU A 162 -0.03 -13.81 6.96
N ARG A 163 -0.64 -12.96 6.14
CA ARG A 163 -0.14 -11.62 5.77
C ARG A 163 -0.55 -10.53 6.76
N PHE A 164 -1.81 -10.52 7.20
CA PHE A 164 -2.39 -9.43 8.01
C PHE A 164 -2.65 -9.83 9.46
N GLY A 165 -2.48 -11.11 9.81
CA GLY A 165 -3.00 -11.67 11.06
C GLY A 165 -4.53 -11.68 11.12
N ARG A 166 -5.22 -11.32 10.03
CA ARG A 166 -6.67 -11.07 9.98
C ARG A 166 -7.24 -11.55 8.65
N ASN A 167 -8.49 -12.00 8.66
CA ASN A 167 -9.26 -12.27 7.46
C ASN A 167 -9.99 -10.98 7.03
N LEU A 168 -9.33 -10.14 6.22
CA LEU A 168 -9.88 -8.82 5.86
C LEU A 168 -10.91 -8.91 4.74
N GLY A 169 -10.78 -9.85 3.81
CA GLY A 169 -11.73 -10.05 2.72
C GLY A 169 -11.90 -8.81 1.84
N TRP A 170 -13.05 -8.71 1.19
CA TRP A 170 -13.42 -7.63 0.27
C TRP A 170 -14.24 -6.53 0.93
N GLY A 171 -14.48 -6.60 2.24
CA GLY A 171 -15.33 -5.68 2.98
C GLY A 171 -15.52 -6.18 4.42
N ASP A 172 -16.30 -5.46 5.19
CA ASP A 172 -16.52 -5.77 6.61
C ASP A 172 -17.60 -6.85 6.81
N ALA A 173 -18.46 -7.09 5.82
CA ALA A 173 -19.50 -8.11 5.92
C ALA A 173 -18.89 -9.51 5.96
N ALA A 174 -19.53 -10.42 6.69
CA ALA A 174 -19.09 -11.82 6.76
C ALA A 174 -19.08 -12.50 5.37
N THR A 175 -19.99 -12.09 4.48
CA THR A 175 -20.07 -12.55 3.09
C THR A 175 -18.91 -12.08 2.22
N ASP A 176 -18.17 -11.05 2.66
CA ASP A 176 -17.02 -10.54 1.92
C ASP A 176 -15.71 -11.26 2.29
N LYS A 177 -15.75 -12.17 3.28
CA LYS A 177 -14.58 -12.89 3.77
C LYS A 177 -14.44 -14.23 3.05
N ASP A 178 -13.23 -14.52 2.57
CA ASP A 178 -12.93 -15.86 2.07
C ASP A 178 -12.93 -16.86 3.25
N PRO A 179 -13.42 -18.10 3.10
CA PRO A 179 -13.55 -19.04 4.20
C PRO A 179 -12.24 -19.29 4.96
N LEU A 180 -12.29 -19.25 6.29
CA LEU A 180 -11.18 -19.57 7.19
C LEU A 180 -11.76 -20.22 8.46
N PRO A 181 -11.19 -21.34 8.96
CA PRO A 181 -11.64 -21.93 10.22
C PRO A 181 -11.57 -20.92 11.38
N THR A 182 -12.59 -20.88 12.23
CA THR A 182 -12.65 -19.94 13.36
C THR A 182 -11.53 -20.13 14.37
N ASN A 183 -11.00 -21.35 14.46
CA ASN A 183 -9.86 -21.73 15.28
C ASN A 183 -8.55 -21.84 14.47
N ALA A 184 -8.40 -21.12 13.36
CA ALA A 184 -7.17 -21.10 12.60
C ALA A 184 -6.02 -20.45 13.41
N ALA A 185 -4.93 -21.18 13.61
CA ALA A 185 -3.74 -20.71 14.30
C ALA A 185 -2.76 -20.04 13.32
N HIS A 186 -2.22 -18.89 13.72
CA HIS A 186 -1.20 -18.14 12.99
C HIS A 186 0.17 -18.35 13.61
N TRP A 187 0.65 -19.59 13.55
CA TRP A 187 1.99 -19.93 14.05
C TRP A 187 3.09 -19.19 13.30
N ARG A 188 3.88 -18.41 14.05
CA ARG A 188 5.14 -17.77 13.63
C ARG A 188 6.19 -17.96 14.70
N LYS A 189 7.44 -18.13 14.29
CA LYS A 189 8.56 -18.12 15.22
C LYS A 189 8.88 -16.66 15.55
N ILE A 190 9.01 -16.33 16.83
CA ILE A 190 9.23 -14.97 17.34
C ILE A 190 10.38 -14.94 18.33
N VAL A 191 10.92 -13.76 18.61
CA VAL A 191 11.99 -13.56 19.58
C VAL A 191 11.38 -13.17 20.92
N THR A 192 11.81 -13.82 21.99
CA THR A 192 11.42 -13.49 23.38
C THR A 192 12.69 -13.22 24.20
N PRO A 193 12.59 -12.64 25.40
CA PRO A 193 13.75 -12.50 26.30
C PRO A 193 14.42 -13.85 26.64
N ALA A 194 13.67 -14.97 26.58
CA ALA A 194 14.16 -16.31 26.85
C ALA A 194 14.68 -17.06 25.61
N GLY A 195 14.63 -16.44 24.43
CA GLY A 195 15.01 -17.05 23.15
C GLY A 195 13.85 -17.14 22.14
N GLU A 196 14.06 -17.85 21.04
CA GLU A 196 13.05 -17.98 19.99
C GLU A 196 12.02 -19.08 20.29
N VAL A 197 10.73 -18.78 20.11
CA VAL A 197 9.62 -19.73 20.27
C VAL A 197 8.63 -19.60 19.12
N TRP A 198 7.86 -20.65 18.82
CA TRP A 198 6.71 -20.56 17.92
C TRP A 198 5.49 -20.09 18.70
N ALA A 199 4.91 -18.95 18.34
CA ALA A 199 3.73 -18.38 18.99
C ALA A 199 2.54 -18.35 18.02
N ASP A 200 1.34 -18.61 18.53
CA ASP A 200 0.10 -18.42 17.76
C ASP A 200 -0.30 -16.95 17.78
N LEU A 201 -0.03 -16.24 16.68
CA LEU A 201 -0.34 -14.82 16.56
C LEU A 201 -1.83 -14.52 16.36
N ASN A 202 -2.67 -15.56 16.23
CA ASN A 202 -4.13 -15.45 16.17
C ASN A 202 -4.82 -16.05 17.40
N ALA A 203 -4.08 -16.25 18.48
CA ALA A 203 -4.62 -16.71 19.75
C ALA A 203 -5.63 -15.73 20.36
N ALA A 204 -6.50 -16.23 21.24
CA ALA A 204 -7.47 -15.39 21.95
C ALA A 204 -6.77 -14.26 22.71
N GLY A 205 -7.31 -13.05 22.63
CA GLY A 205 -6.73 -11.85 23.24
C GLY A 205 -5.65 -11.15 22.41
N SER A 206 -5.25 -11.71 21.26
CA SER A 206 -4.36 -10.98 20.33
C SER A 206 -5.12 -9.91 19.54
N CYS A 207 -4.49 -8.74 19.37
CA CYS A 207 -5.05 -7.62 18.59
C CYS A 207 -4.06 -7.20 17.49
N LYS A 208 -4.57 -6.99 16.26
CA LYS A 208 -3.76 -6.78 15.05
C LYS A 208 -3.99 -5.38 14.47
N PHE A 209 -2.89 -4.72 14.17
CA PHE A 209 -2.82 -3.34 13.67
C PHE A 209 -1.90 -3.28 12.45
N SER A 210 -1.82 -2.12 11.83
CA SER A 210 -0.96 -1.81 10.71
C SER A 210 -0.34 -0.42 10.84
N ASP A 211 0.51 -0.02 9.89
CA ASP A 211 1.02 1.35 9.83
C ASP A 211 -0.13 2.40 9.72
N ALA A 212 -1.31 2.01 9.24
CA ALA A 212 -2.48 2.90 9.17
C ALA A 212 -3.04 3.31 10.54
N ASP A 213 -2.69 2.58 11.59
CA ASP A 213 -3.20 2.76 12.95
C ASP A 213 -2.32 3.66 13.81
N PHE A 214 -1.18 4.13 13.28
CA PHE A 214 -0.19 4.92 14.02
C PHE A 214 0.11 4.29 15.40
N PRO A 215 0.65 3.06 15.47
CA PRO A 215 0.69 2.29 16.72
C PRO A 215 1.45 2.98 17.84
N SER A 216 0.85 3.09 19.03
CA SER A 216 1.47 3.72 20.21
C SER A 216 2.74 3.00 20.68
N VAL A 217 2.82 1.68 20.48
CA VAL A 217 4.03 0.87 20.72
C VAL A 217 5.24 1.36 19.91
N LEU A 218 5.02 2.04 18.78
CA LEU A 218 6.09 2.65 17.98
C LEU A 218 6.40 4.09 18.40
N GLY A 219 5.75 4.62 19.43
CA GLY A 219 5.94 5.96 19.96
C GLY A 219 4.97 7.02 19.44
N TRP A 220 3.97 6.65 18.62
CA TRP A 220 2.93 7.59 18.19
C TRP A 220 2.05 8.04 19.36
N ASN A 221 1.84 9.35 19.48
CA ASN A 221 1.05 9.93 20.55
C ASN A 221 0.32 11.21 20.14
N CYS A 222 -0.89 11.41 20.68
CA CYS A 222 -1.64 12.67 20.57
C CYS A 222 -1.50 13.50 21.85
N ILE A 223 -1.02 14.72 21.70
CA ILE A 223 -0.77 15.69 22.79
C ILE A 223 -1.71 16.87 22.60
N GLY A 224 -2.82 16.88 23.33
CA GLY A 224 -3.81 17.95 23.32
C GLY A 224 -4.37 18.24 24.73
N ASP A 225 -3.56 17.96 25.76
CA ASP A 225 -3.91 18.14 27.18
C ASP A 225 -3.63 19.57 27.70
N ASP A 226 -3.22 20.50 26.83
CA ASP A 226 -3.09 21.90 27.19
C ASP A 226 -4.47 22.56 27.34
N THR A 227 -4.78 22.99 28.56
CA THR A 227 -6.05 23.65 28.90
C THR A 227 -6.08 25.12 28.46
N ARG A 228 -4.92 25.74 28.24
CA ARG A 228 -4.79 27.13 27.80
C ARG A 228 -4.59 27.19 26.29
N THR A 229 -5.65 26.82 25.58
CA THR A 229 -5.65 26.61 24.13
C THR A 229 -5.31 27.84 23.28
N THR A 230 -5.27 29.03 23.87
CA THR A 230 -5.08 30.30 23.13
C THR A 230 -3.77 31.00 23.42
N ASP A 231 -2.97 30.61 24.43
CA ASP A 231 -1.80 31.41 24.87
C ASP A 231 -0.44 30.90 24.33
N GLN A 232 -0.44 29.86 23.49
CA GLN A 232 0.75 29.26 22.86
C GLN A 232 1.90 28.84 23.81
N ARG A 233 1.67 28.79 25.12
CA ARG A 233 2.72 28.44 26.09
C ARG A 233 3.08 26.95 26.10
N CYS A 234 2.23 26.12 25.48
CA CYS A 234 2.38 24.66 25.42
C CYS A 234 2.62 24.05 26.81
N ASP A 235 1.65 24.24 27.71
CA ASP A 235 1.70 23.79 29.10
C ASP A 235 1.25 22.32 29.29
N SER A 236 1.49 21.49 28.27
CA SER A 236 1.13 20.06 28.25
C SER A 236 1.93 19.23 29.28
N ALA A 237 1.20 18.51 30.15
CA ALA A 237 1.80 17.57 31.10
C ALA A 237 2.36 16.33 30.39
N LYS A 238 1.69 15.86 29.32
CA LYS A 238 2.17 14.78 28.46
C LYS A 238 3.49 15.14 27.78
N LEU A 239 3.61 16.34 27.20
CA LEU A 239 4.83 16.80 26.56
C LEU A 239 5.97 16.95 27.56
N LYS A 240 5.73 17.59 28.70
CA LYS A 240 6.71 17.71 29.80
C LYS A 240 7.20 16.35 30.29
N THR A 241 6.31 15.36 30.34
CA THR A 241 6.67 13.98 30.69
C THR A 241 7.55 13.33 29.63
N LEU A 242 7.21 13.49 28.35
CA LEU A 242 7.99 12.99 27.23
C LEU A 242 9.40 13.61 27.17
N LEU A 243 9.51 14.94 27.30
CA LEU A 243 10.79 15.64 27.28
C LEU A 243 11.71 15.22 28.44
N THR A 244 11.14 14.79 29.57
CA THR A 244 11.90 14.35 30.75
C THR A 244 12.03 12.83 30.88
N SER A 245 11.69 12.07 29.83
CA SER A 245 11.72 10.59 29.90
C SER A 245 13.13 10.03 30.10
N GLU A 246 14.14 10.70 29.55
CA GLU A 246 15.56 10.29 29.62
C GLU A 246 16.30 10.81 30.86
N ILE A 247 15.61 11.54 31.74
CA ILE A 247 16.21 12.02 32.98
C ILE A 247 16.02 10.96 34.05
N GLU A 248 17.09 10.55 34.73
CA GLU A 248 17.00 9.63 35.86
C GLU A 248 16.67 10.37 37.17
N GLY A 249 15.88 9.74 38.03
CA GLY A 249 15.49 10.29 39.33
C GLY A 249 14.27 11.23 39.28
N ALA A 250 13.33 11.03 40.21
CA ALA A 250 12.08 11.78 40.28
C ALA A 250 12.32 13.29 40.53
N GLN A 251 13.28 13.62 41.40
CA GLN A 251 13.61 15.01 41.74
C GLN A 251 14.17 15.76 40.53
N ALA A 252 15.13 15.17 39.81
CA ALA A 252 15.72 15.80 38.62
C ALA A 252 14.67 16.02 37.50
N LYS A 253 13.72 15.08 37.33
CA LYS A 253 12.57 15.27 36.44
C LYS A 253 11.72 16.47 36.86
N GLN A 254 11.42 16.59 38.16
CA GLN A 254 10.62 17.70 38.68
C GLN A 254 11.33 19.05 38.48
N GLU A 255 12.62 19.12 38.77
CA GLU A 255 13.44 20.31 38.57
C GLU A 255 13.51 20.72 37.09
N ALA A 256 13.65 19.75 36.17
CA ALA A 256 13.63 20.00 34.74
C ALA A 256 12.26 20.52 34.26
N ARG A 257 11.15 19.92 34.73
CA ARG A 257 9.79 20.35 34.38
C ARG A 257 9.45 21.76 34.87
N ALA A 258 10.08 22.21 35.94
CA ALA A 258 9.86 23.53 36.51
C ALA A 258 10.54 24.67 35.73
N LYS A 259 11.45 24.37 34.77
CA LYS A 259 12.24 25.37 34.05
C LYS A 259 12.10 25.19 32.53
N PRO A 260 11.48 26.14 31.80
CA PRO A 260 11.34 26.06 30.34
C PRO A 260 12.67 25.85 29.59
N THR A 261 13.75 26.50 30.04
CA THR A 261 15.10 26.32 29.46
C THR A 261 15.60 24.89 29.57
N ARG A 262 15.37 24.22 30.70
CA ARG A 262 15.75 22.81 30.89
C ARG A 262 14.95 21.87 30.02
N LEU A 263 13.67 22.17 29.76
CA LEU A 263 12.82 21.42 28.83
C LEU A 263 13.30 21.61 27.38
N PHE A 264 13.62 22.84 27.00
CA PHE A 264 14.18 23.17 25.68
C PHE A 264 15.52 22.47 25.44
N GLU A 265 16.41 22.40 26.43
CA GLU A 265 17.65 21.62 26.33
C GLU A 265 17.40 20.14 25.99
N GLN A 266 16.25 19.57 26.38
CA GLN A 266 15.91 18.18 26.07
C GLN A 266 15.54 17.99 24.60
N THR A 267 14.95 18.98 23.93
CA THR A 267 14.48 18.83 22.54
C THR A 267 15.63 18.59 21.56
N SER A 268 16.84 19.05 21.90
CA SER A 268 18.06 18.82 21.12
C SER A 268 18.70 17.45 21.37
N LYS A 269 18.26 16.68 22.38
CA LYS A 269 18.79 15.33 22.62
C LYS A 269 18.25 14.37 21.56
N ALA A 270 19.12 13.61 20.91
CA ALA A 270 18.75 12.73 19.79
C ALA A 270 17.59 11.77 20.12
N ALA A 271 17.60 11.15 21.31
CA ALA A 271 16.52 10.25 21.74
C ALA A 271 15.16 10.96 21.89
N ILE A 272 15.15 12.19 22.39
CA ILE A 272 13.93 13.00 22.53
C ILE A 272 13.49 13.55 21.17
N ALA A 273 14.41 14.06 20.36
CA ALA A 273 14.11 14.51 19.00
C ALA A 273 13.45 13.41 18.16
N HIS A 274 13.95 12.17 18.26
CA HIS A 274 13.33 11.01 17.62
C HIS A 274 11.91 10.73 18.16
N LYS A 275 11.67 10.85 19.47
CA LYS A 275 10.33 10.69 20.05
C LYS A 275 9.37 11.80 19.58
N LEU A 276 9.84 13.04 19.49
CA LEU A 276 9.03 14.19 19.06
C LEU A 276 8.55 14.07 17.60
N ARG A 277 9.28 13.35 16.73
CA ARG A 277 8.82 13.07 15.36
C ARG A 277 7.46 12.38 15.30
N LYS A 278 7.10 11.61 16.32
CA LYS A 278 5.83 10.86 16.40
C LYS A 278 4.79 11.49 17.34
N ALA A 279 5.04 12.73 17.79
CA ALA A 279 4.06 13.50 18.53
C ALA A 279 3.14 14.26 17.56
N ILE A 280 1.83 14.12 17.76
CA ILE A 280 0.79 14.89 17.08
C ILE A 280 0.25 15.89 18.10
N CYS A 281 0.61 17.16 17.96
CA CYS A 281 0.41 18.17 19.00
C CYS A 281 -0.70 19.15 18.62
N LYS A 282 -1.60 19.47 19.57
CA LYS A 282 -2.65 20.47 19.39
C LYS A 282 -2.19 21.84 19.87
N PHE A 283 -2.11 22.82 18.98
CA PHE A 283 -1.86 24.23 19.31
C PHE A 283 -2.38 25.15 18.18
N PRO A 284 -2.72 26.42 18.45
CA PRO A 284 -3.16 27.34 17.41
C PRO A 284 -1.99 27.78 16.51
N THR A 285 -2.27 28.04 15.24
CA THR A 285 -1.27 28.54 14.28
C THR A 285 -0.60 29.83 14.76
N GLU A 286 0.71 29.93 14.57
CA GLU A 286 1.45 31.14 14.91
C GLU A 286 1.29 32.28 13.90
N PHE A 287 0.76 31.97 12.71
CA PHE A 287 0.69 32.89 11.59
C PHE A 287 -0.56 33.78 11.56
N ASP A 288 -1.54 33.58 12.44
CA ASP A 288 -2.74 34.45 12.46
C ASP A 288 -2.48 35.75 13.23
N GLN A 289 -2.71 36.89 12.60
CA GLN A 289 -2.61 38.17 13.29
C GLN A 289 -3.83 38.44 14.20
N GLY A 290 -4.99 37.83 13.91
CA GLY A 290 -6.27 38.13 14.55
C GLY A 290 -6.34 37.79 16.05
N ASP A 291 -5.54 36.85 16.52
CA ASP A 291 -5.51 36.36 17.90
C ASP A 291 -4.20 36.71 18.63
N PHE A 292 -3.40 37.64 18.07
CA PHE A 292 -2.09 38.02 18.58
C PHE A 292 -2.06 38.29 20.09
N GLU A 293 -3.01 39.07 20.61
CA GLU A 293 -3.04 39.44 22.03
C GLU A 293 -3.39 38.23 22.92
N ALA A 294 -4.26 37.33 22.45
CA ALA A 294 -4.60 36.10 23.18
C ALA A 294 -3.39 35.16 23.29
N ARG A 295 -2.59 35.08 22.22
CA ARG A 295 -1.37 34.25 22.16
C ARG A 295 -0.23 34.84 22.96
N TYR A 296 0.13 36.10 22.71
CA TYR A 296 1.37 36.66 23.23
C TYR A 296 1.19 37.64 24.40
N GLY A 297 -0.05 38.00 24.77
CA GLY A 297 -0.31 39.00 25.81
C GLY A 297 0.32 38.68 27.16
N HIS A 298 0.48 37.38 27.46
CA HIS A 298 1.13 36.91 28.69
C HIS A 298 2.60 37.33 28.80
N ILE A 299 3.30 37.60 27.68
CA ILE A 299 4.73 37.99 27.67
C ILE A 299 4.94 39.35 28.34
N LYS A 300 3.90 40.20 28.43
CA LYS A 300 3.96 41.47 29.16
C LYS A 300 4.29 41.30 30.64
N GLU A 301 4.01 40.14 31.22
CA GLU A 301 4.25 39.84 32.63
C GLU A 301 5.70 39.46 32.93
N GLU A 302 6.51 39.18 31.91
CA GLU A 302 7.94 38.89 32.07
C GLU A 302 8.71 40.15 32.49
N ASP A 303 9.72 40.00 33.36
CA ASP A 303 10.43 41.12 33.99
C ASP A 303 10.96 42.15 32.98
N TYR A 304 11.45 41.70 31.82
CA TYR A 304 11.96 42.56 30.75
C TYR A 304 10.89 43.51 30.16
N PHE A 305 9.64 43.05 30.06
CA PHE A 305 8.53 43.85 29.53
C PHE A 305 7.82 44.62 30.63
N LYS A 306 7.67 44.01 31.82
CA LYS A 306 7.03 44.62 32.98
C LYS A 306 7.80 45.82 33.55
N SER A 307 9.13 45.78 33.48
CA SER A 307 10.00 46.88 33.94
C SER A 307 10.11 48.04 32.94
N ASP A 308 9.64 47.88 31.70
CA ASP A 308 9.63 48.94 30.69
C ASP A 308 8.42 49.87 30.86
N ALA A 309 8.60 50.95 31.63
CA ALA A 309 7.58 51.96 31.86
C ALA A 309 7.11 52.70 30.59
N THR A 310 7.85 52.61 29.47
CA THR A 310 7.51 53.28 28.20
C THR A 310 6.63 52.42 27.29
N GLY A 311 6.63 51.10 27.51
CA GLY A 311 5.97 50.11 26.66
C GLY A 311 6.59 49.93 25.27
N GLU A 312 7.75 50.54 24.99
CA GLU A 312 8.44 50.46 23.71
C GLU A 312 8.91 49.04 23.37
N ASN A 313 9.33 48.26 24.36
CA ASN A 313 9.76 46.87 24.16
C ASN A 313 8.60 46.00 23.65
N TRP A 314 7.41 46.15 24.23
CA TRP A 314 6.21 45.45 23.76
C TRP A 314 5.79 45.89 22.35
N LYS A 315 5.86 47.20 22.06
CA LYS A 315 5.57 47.72 20.71
C LYS A 315 6.51 47.11 19.66
N LYS A 316 7.80 47.02 19.95
CA LYS A 316 8.80 46.41 19.04
C LYS A 316 8.52 44.92 18.80
N LEU A 317 8.27 44.15 19.86
CA LEU A 317 7.92 42.73 19.73
C LEU A 317 6.62 42.56 18.94
N SER A 318 5.59 43.34 19.26
CA SER A 318 4.30 43.32 18.56
C SER A 318 4.45 43.63 17.08
N ALA A 319 5.24 44.66 16.73
CA ALA A 319 5.50 45.01 15.34
C ALA A 319 6.25 43.89 14.60
N HIS A 320 7.22 43.27 15.26
CA HIS A 320 8.00 42.17 14.69
C HIS A 320 7.12 40.95 14.39
N ILE A 321 6.35 40.47 15.38
CA ILE A 321 5.46 39.32 15.20
C ILE A 321 4.40 39.64 14.13
N LYS A 322 3.76 40.81 14.18
CA LYS A 322 2.77 41.21 13.16
C LYS A 322 3.34 41.28 11.74
N ALA A 323 4.64 41.55 11.58
CA ALA A 323 5.29 41.51 10.28
C ALA A 323 5.53 40.08 9.76
N LEU A 324 5.51 39.06 10.64
CA LEU A 324 5.66 37.64 10.31
C LEU A 324 4.32 36.90 10.20
N THR A 325 3.21 37.54 10.60
CA THR A 325 1.87 36.96 10.57
C THR A 325 1.02 37.55 9.44
N MET A 326 -0.12 36.93 9.18
CA MET A 326 -1.04 37.24 8.09
C MET A 326 -2.42 37.62 8.64
N THR A 327 -3.11 38.50 7.92
CA THR A 327 -4.47 38.95 8.30
C THR A 327 -5.58 38.18 7.59
N ASP A 328 -5.25 37.44 6.55
CA ASP A 328 -6.18 36.81 5.60
C ASP A 328 -5.98 35.29 5.48
N LEU A 329 -5.51 34.64 6.55
CA LEU A 329 -5.39 33.18 6.58
C LEU A 329 -6.74 32.49 6.36
N PRO A 330 -6.81 31.43 5.53
CA PRO A 330 -8.03 30.66 5.35
C PRO A 330 -8.53 30.09 6.69
N GLN A 331 -9.85 30.16 6.95
CA GLN A 331 -10.43 29.64 8.19
C GLN A 331 -10.10 28.15 8.41
N ALA A 332 -10.12 27.35 7.34
CA ALA A 332 -9.76 25.93 7.41
C ALA A 332 -8.33 25.67 7.91
N TYR A 333 -7.39 26.60 7.69
CA TYR A 333 -6.03 26.53 8.25
C TYR A 333 -6.00 26.95 9.72
N LYS A 334 -6.78 27.97 10.12
CA LYS A 334 -6.93 28.37 11.52
C LYS A 334 -7.53 27.26 12.39
N ASP A 335 -8.49 26.52 11.83
CA ASP A 335 -9.14 25.38 12.49
C ASP A 335 -8.25 24.13 12.55
N ALA A 336 -7.17 24.08 11.74
CA ALA A 336 -6.25 22.95 11.67
C ALA A 336 -5.20 23.01 12.78
N GLN A 337 -5.63 22.75 14.02
CA GLN A 337 -4.79 22.93 15.20
C GLN A 337 -3.92 21.72 15.55
N TRP A 338 -4.07 20.58 14.88
CA TRP A 338 -3.21 19.41 15.12
C TRP A 338 -2.04 19.39 14.16
N HIS A 339 -0.84 19.53 14.67
CA HIS A 339 0.39 19.57 13.90
C HIS A 339 1.13 18.24 13.95
N LEU A 340 1.62 17.80 12.79
CA LEU A 340 2.40 16.57 12.63
C LEU A 340 3.81 16.93 12.16
N HIS A 341 4.80 16.17 12.61
CA HIS A 341 6.16 16.30 12.06
C HIS A 341 6.13 15.97 10.56
N PRO A 342 6.48 16.93 9.66
CA PRO A 342 6.20 16.73 8.24
C PRO A 342 6.93 15.54 7.61
N LEU A 343 8.21 15.34 7.94
CA LEU A 343 8.98 14.22 7.41
C LEU A 343 8.48 12.86 7.93
N GLU A 344 8.15 12.75 9.21
CA GLU A 344 7.62 11.50 9.78
C GLU A 344 6.26 11.17 9.17
N PHE A 345 5.39 12.17 8.98
CA PHE A 345 4.12 11.97 8.29
C PHE A 345 4.34 11.49 6.85
N ILE A 346 5.24 12.12 6.09
CA ILE A 346 5.55 11.70 4.72
C ILE A 346 6.10 10.27 4.71
N GLU A 347 7.04 9.93 5.61
CA GLU A 347 7.60 8.58 5.74
C GLU A 347 6.51 7.55 6.06
N GLN A 348 5.57 7.87 6.96
CA GLN A 348 4.44 7.01 7.31
C GLN A 348 3.52 6.82 6.11
N MET A 349 3.13 7.91 5.44
CA MET A 349 2.22 7.88 4.31
C MET A 349 2.83 7.26 3.05
N ARG A 350 4.17 7.28 2.87
CA ARG A 350 4.86 6.56 1.78
C ARG A 350 4.76 5.04 1.91
N ARG A 351 4.39 4.51 3.08
CA ARG A 351 4.06 3.08 3.26
C ARG A 351 2.65 2.74 2.77
N CYS A 352 1.81 3.76 2.54
CA CYS A 352 0.49 3.58 1.95
C CYS A 352 0.62 3.32 0.44
N GLY A 353 0.30 2.09 0.02
CA GLY A 353 0.25 1.72 -1.40
C GLY A 353 -1.11 1.97 -2.05
N TRP A 354 -2.04 2.66 -1.37
CA TRP A 354 -3.37 2.94 -1.90
C TRP A 354 -3.33 4.08 -2.91
N LEU A 355 -4.05 3.90 -4.01
CA LEU A 355 -4.11 4.85 -5.11
C LEU A 355 -5.53 5.42 -5.24
N SER A 356 -5.61 6.73 -5.35
CA SER A 356 -6.86 7.41 -5.66
C SER A 356 -7.33 7.09 -7.09
N LYS A 357 -8.61 7.35 -7.37
CA LYS A 357 -9.16 7.23 -8.74
C LYS A 357 -8.41 8.10 -9.74
N SER A 358 -7.92 9.28 -9.36
CA SER A 358 -7.14 10.15 -10.27
C SER A 358 -5.79 9.51 -10.57
N GLU A 359 -5.07 8.98 -9.58
CA GLU A 359 -3.78 8.31 -9.81
C GLU A 359 -3.94 7.08 -10.71
N LEU A 360 -4.93 6.21 -10.44
CA LEU A 360 -5.23 5.07 -11.31
C LEU A 360 -5.57 5.50 -12.75
N LYS A 361 -6.33 6.59 -12.91
CA LYS A 361 -6.65 7.17 -14.22
C LYS A 361 -5.40 7.69 -14.94
N GLN A 362 -4.48 8.32 -14.22
CA GLN A 362 -3.22 8.83 -14.77
C GLN A 362 -2.27 7.70 -15.22
N MET A 363 -2.42 6.47 -14.74
CA MET A 363 -1.63 5.32 -15.19
C MET A 363 -1.93 4.87 -16.62
N VAL A 364 -3.10 5.23 -17.16
CA VAL A 364 -3.47 4.88 -18.54
C VAL A 364 -2.75 5.81 -19.51
N PRO A 365 -1.91 5.32 -20.43
CA PRO A 365 -1.22 6.17 -21.39
C PRO A 365 -2.22 6.97 -22.25
N MET A 366 -1.80 8.12 -22.79
CA MET A 366 -2.61 8.82 -23.81
C MET A 366 -2.52 8.16 -25.18
N LYS A 367 -1.36 7.58 -25.45
CA LYS A 367 -1.00 6.90 -26.69
C LYS A 367 0.05 5.86 -26.38
N VAL A 368 0.18 4.85 -27.24
CA VAL A 368 1.17 3.78 -27.12
C VAL A 368 1.89 3.54 -28.43
N ILE A 369 3.10 3.00 -28.35
CA ILE A 369 3.83 2.56 -29.52
C ILE A 369 3.35 1.16 -29.87
N ARG A 370 2.68 1.01 -31.02
CA ARG A 370 2.31 -0.30 -31.56
C ARG A 370 3.45 -0.88 -32.36
N HIS A 371 3.82 -2.12 -32.06
CA HIS A 371 4.71 -2.91 -32.89
C HIS A 371 3.90 -3.84 -33.79
N GLN A 372 3.90 -3.54 -35.10
CA GLN A 372 3.26 -4.39 -36.10
C GLN A 372 4.30 -5.17 -36.91
N LYS A 373 4.09 -6.49 -36.99
CA LYS A 373 4.79 -7.41 -37.89
C LYS A 373 4.03 -7.41 -39.22
N TYR A 374 4.63 -6.90 -40.29
CA TYR A 374 4.01 -6.78 -41.62
C TYR A 374 4.74 -7.63 -42.66
N LYS A 375 3.99 -8.36 -43.48
CA LYS A 375 4.48 -9.00 -44.71
C LYS A 375 3.57 -8.60 -45.85
N ALA A 376 4.14 -8.05 -46.93
CA ALA A 376 3.36 -7.72 -48.12
C ALA A 376 2.81 -8.97 -48.83
N ASN A 377 3.55 -10.08 -48.76
CA ASN A 377 3.14 -11.41 -49.22
C ASN A 377 3.99 -12.48 -48.51
N ALA A 378 3.68 -13.77 -48.74
CA ALA A 378 4.35 -14.89 -48.08
C ALA A 378 5.88 -14.90 -48.28
N SER A 379 6.36 -14.42 -49.44
CA SER A 379 7.77 -14.40 -49.84
C SER A 379 8.51 -13.12 -49.40
N SER A 380 7.80 -12.10 -48.93
CA SER A 380 8.41 -10.83 -48.51
C SER A 380 9.12 -10.97 -47.16
N PRO A 381 10.24 -10.24 -46.95
CA PRO A 381 10.84 -10.14 -45.63
C PRO A 381 9.83 -9.56 -44.63
N LEU A 382 9.95 -9.99 -43.38
CA LEU A 382 9.12 -9.46 -42.30
C LEU A 382 9.56 -8.03 -41.98
N GLU A 383 8.65 -7.08 -42.15
CA GLU A 383 8.85 -5.67 -41.79
C GLU A 383 8.34 -5.41 -40.36
N HIS A 384 9.07 -4.59 -39.61
CA HIS A 384 8.72 -4.18 -38.26
C HIS A 384 8.33 -2.71 -38.27
N ARG A 385 7.03 -2.43 -38.11
CA ARG A 385 6.48 -1.07 -38.16
C ARG A 385 6.13 -0.58 -36.77
N TYR A 386 6.49 0.67 -36.48
CA TYR A 386 6.20 1.34 -35.21
C TYR A 386 5.42 2.62 -35.45
N HIS A 387 4.34 2.83 -34.70
CA HIS A 387 3.55 4.06 -34.76
C HIS A 387 2.86 4.33 -33.42
N TRP A 388 2.47 5.58 -33.21
CA TRP A 388 1.60 5.96 -32.09
C TRP A 388 0.16 5.55 -32.38
N GLU A 389 -0.45 4.83 -31.44
CA GLU A 389 -1.90 4.62 -31.39
C GLU A 389 -2.47 5.44 -30.22
N PRO A 390 -3.40 6.38 -30.47
CA PRO A 390 -4.10 7.09 -29.41
C PRO A 390 -5.09 6.13 -28.70
N LEU A 391 -5.21 6.28 -27.38
CA LEU A 391 -6.10 5.44 -26.58
C LEU A 391 -7.44 6.13 -26.28
N ASN A 392 -8.54 5.38 -26.43
CA ASN A 392 -9.86 5.85 -25.99
C ASN A 392 -9.98 5.76 -24.47
N PHE A 393 -9.94 6.91 -23.81
CA PHE A 393 -9.89 6.99 -22.34
C PHE A 393 -11.25 6.84 -21.65
N THR A 394 -12.37 7.12 -22.34
CA THR A 394 -13.71 7.07 -21.74
C THR A 394 -14.05 5.72 -21.10
N PRO A 395 -13.92 4.57 -21.81
CA PRO A 395 -14.20 3.27 -21.19
C PRO A 395 -13.22 2.92 -20.07
N ALA A 396 -11.94 3.31 -20.21
CA ALA A 396 -10.93 3.12 -19.17
C ALA A 396 -11.27 3.88 -17.88
N SER A 397 -11.68 5.15 -17.99
CA SER A 397 -12.13 5.93 -16.85
C SER A 397 -13.31 5.26 -16.13
N ALA A 398 -14.30 4.79 -16.89
CA ALA A 398 -15.49 4.15 -16.32
C ALA A 398 -15.16 2.81 -15.61
N LEU A 399 -14.25 2.02 -16.18
CA LEU A 399 -13.78 0.79 -15.54
C LEU A 399 -13.03 1.09 -14.24
N ILE A 400 -12.12 2.08 -14.25
CA ILE A 400 -11.40 2.51 -13.04
C ILE A 400 -12.37 3.04 -11.98
N ASP A 401 -13.39 3.81 -12.36
CA ASP A 401 -14.37 4.34 -11.40
C ASP A 401 -15.11 3.23 -10.64
N ALA A 402 -15.33 2.07 -11.29
CA ALA A 402 -15.96 0.89 -10.70
C ALA A 402 -14.97 -0.04 -9.97
N GLN A 403 -13.72 -0.12 -10.41
CA GLN A 403 -12.73 -1.10 -9.92
C GLN A 403 -11.64 -0.51 -9.01
N ALA A 404 -11.64 0.79 -8.71
CA ALA A 404 -10.61 1.40 -7.87
C ALA A 404 -10.47 0.74 -6.48
N ASP A 405 -11.58 0.48 -5.79
CA ASP A 405 -11.52 -0.16 -4.47
C ASP A 405 -11.13 -1.64 -4.57
N PRO A 406 -11.72 -2.47 -5.46
CA PRO A 406 -11.24 -3.82 -5.72
C PRO A 406 -9.74 -3.91 -6.08
N LEU A 407 -9.24 -3.01 -6.94
CA LEU A 407 -7.82 -3.00 -7.32
C LEU A 407 -6.93 -2.69 -6.12
N ASN A 408 -7.25 -1.68 -5.31
CA ASN A 408 -6.48 -1.36 -4.10
C ASN A 408 -6.48 -2.51 -3.09
N ARG A 409 -7.65 -3.12 -2.84
CA ARG A 409 -7.78 -4.27 -1.94
C ARG A 409 -7.00 -5.48 -2.44
N MET A 410 -7.05 -5.74 -3.75
CA MET A 410 -6.26 -6.78 -4.41
C MET A 410 -4.76 -6.51 -4.27
N MET A 411 -4.29 -5.31 -4.61
CA MET A 411 -2.86 -4.96 -4.52
C MET A 411 -2.36 -5.09 -3.08
N ARG A 412 -3.13 -4.62 -2.10
CA ARG A 412 -2.84 -4.82 -0.68
C ARG A 412 -2.75 -6.31 -0.34
N LYS A 413 -3.77 -7.10 -0.71
CA LYS A 413 -3.85 -8.53 -0.46
C LYS A 413 -2.61 -9.23 -1.00
N PHE A 414 -2.25 -9.06 -2.26
CA PHE A 414 -1.16 -9.80 -2.89
C PHE A 414 0.22 -9.12 -2.80
N GLY A 415 0.35 -8.04 -2.02
CA GLY A 415 1.61 -7.33 -1.81
C GLY A 415 2.10 -6.53 -3.01
N ILE A 416 1.23 -6.13 -3.93
CA ILE A 416 1.57 -5.34 -5.12
C ILE A 416 1.55 -3.84 -4.75
N THR A 417 2.31 -3.47 -3.72
CA THR A 417 2.23 -2.12 -3.10
C THR A 417 3.48 -1.27 -3.32
N SER A 418 4.61 -1.86 -3.72
CA SER A 418 5.79 -1.07 -4.11
C SER A 418 5.61 -0.48 -5.50
N PRO A 419 6.20 0.70 -5.79
CA PRO A 419 6.11 1.32 -7.11
C PRO A 419 6.53 0.38 -8.26
N LYS A 420 7.55 -0.46 -8.04
CA LYS A 420 8.06 -1.43 -9.03
C LYS A 420 7.09 -2.58 -9.27
N ARG A 421 6.48 -3.13 -8.21
CA ARG A 421 5.45 -4.16 -8.31
C ARG A 421 4.20 -3.61 -9.01
N GLN A 422 3.75 -2.41 -8.64
CA GLN A 422 2.63 -1.73 -9.28
C GLN A 422 2.89 -1.48 -10.77
N ALA A 423 4.05 -0.93 -11.13
CA ALA A 423 4.41 -0.71 -12.53
C ALA A 423 4.48 -2.01 -13.33
N SER A 424 5.03 -3.08 -12.75
CA SER A 424 5.09 -4.39 -13.40
C SER A 424 3.71 -5.01 -13.59
N PHE A 425 2.84 -4.93 -12.59
CA PHE A 425 1.48 -5.43 -12.66
C PHE A 425 0.66 -4.63 -13.68
N PHE A 426 0.56 -3.31 -13.54
CA PHE A 426 -0.25 -2.47 -14.42
C PHE A 426 0.30 -2.38 -15.84
N GLY A 427 1.62 -2.46 -16.03
CA GLY A 427 2.22 -2.56 -17.37
C GLY A 427 1.70 -3.76 -18.16
N ASN A 428 1.35 -4.85 -17.48
CA ASN A 428 0.65 -5.99 -18.07
C ASN A 428 -0.85 -5.76 -18.12
N ALA A 429 -1.48 -5.47 -16.99
CA ALA A 429 -2.94 -5.43 -16.86
C ALA A 429 -3.60 -4.42 -17.79
N ILE A 430 -2.97 -3.27 -17.99
CA ILE A 430 -3.46 -2.24 -18.92
C ILE A 430 -3.47 -2.78 -20.36
N GLN A 431 -2.43 -3.46 -20.82
CA GLN A 431 -2.39 -4.05 -22.16
C GLN A 431 -3.40 -5.19 -22.30
N GLU A 432 -3.47 -6.08 -21.31
CA GLU A 432 -4.37 -7.26 -21.30
C GLU A 432 -5.85 -6.91 -21.43
N THR A 433 -6.25 -5.76 -20.90
CA THR A 433 -7.65 -5.30 -20.85
C THR A 433 -8.01 -4.38 -22.01
N ALA A 434 -7.25 -4.46 -23.11
CA ALA A 434 -7.36 -3.54 -24.23
C ALA A 434 -7.34 -2.07 -23.75
N TRP A 435 -6.32 -1.73 -22.95
CA TRP A 435 -6.13 -0.40 -22.35
C TRP A 435 -7.18 -0.04 -21.30
N LEU A 436 -7.58 -1.01 -20.47
CA LEU A 436 -8.67 -0.93 -19.50
C LEU A 436 -10.05 -0.65 -20.12
N SER A 437 -10.24 -0.92 -21.41
CA SER A 437 -11.53 -0.72 -22.07
C SER A 437 -12.48 -1.91 -21.93
N ALA A 438 -11.96 -3.12 -21.67
CA ALA A 438 -12.74 -4.34 -21.50
C ALA A 438 -12.06 -5.30 -20.52
N LEU A 439 -12.88 -6.07 -19.78
CA LEU A 439 -12.41 -7.16 -18.93
C LEU A 439 -12.47 -8.52 -19.61
N GLN A 440 -13.04 -8.62 -20.81
CA GLN A 440 -13.15 -9.87 -21.56
C GLN A 440 -12.42 -9.75 -22.89
N GLU A 441 -11.78 -10.84 -23.28
CA GLU A 441 -11.19 -11.00 -24.61
C GLU A 441 -12.22 -10.76 -25.73
N GLY A 442 -11.78 -10.12 -26.82
CA GLY A 442 -12.60 -9.83 -27.99
C GLY A 442 -12.81 -11.06 -28.89
N SER A 443 -14.04 -11.26 -29.38
CA SER A 443 -14.42 -12.34 -30.33
C SER A 443 -13.97 -13.77 -29.96
N PRO A 444 -14.15 -14.25 -28.70
CA PRO A 444 -13.49 -15.46 -28.25
C PRO A 444 -14.16 -16.78 -28.64
N THR A 445 -15.36 -16.75 -29.22
CA THR A 445 -16.20 -17.94 -29.44
C THR A 445 -15.61 -18.94 -30.43
N GLY A 446 -14.70 -18.50 -31.30
CA GLY A 446 -14.01 -19.36 -32.26
C GLY A 446 -12.72 -20.00 -31.74
N TYR A 447 -12.22 -19.61 -30.56
CA TYR A 447 -10.98 -20.17 -30.03
C TYR A 447 -11.17 -21.58 -29.50
N TRP A 448 -10.15 -22.43 -29.65
CA TRP A 448 -10.17 -23.83 -29.23
C TRP A 448 -10.44 -24.00 -27.72
N TYR A 449 -10.15 -22.97 -26.92
CA TYR A 449 -10.36 -22.98 -25.47
C TYR A 449 -11.70 -22.37 -25.02
N ALA A 450 -12.57 -21.91 -25.93
CA ALA A 450 -13.89 -21.41 -25.55
C ALA A 450 -14.74 -22.52 -24.86
N PRO A 451 -15.55 -22.19 -23.84
CA PRO A 451 -15.88 -20.85 -23.30
C PRO A 451 -14.90 -20.31 -22.22
N TRP A 452 -13.73 -20.93 -22.06
CA TRP A 452 -12.72 -20.59 -21.06
C TRP A 452 -11.70 -19.55 -21.54
N PHE A 453 -12.19 -18.52 -22.21
CA PHE A 453 -11.39 -17.40 -22.73
C PHE A 453 -11.02 -16.37 -21.67
N GLY A 454 -10.16 -15.42 -22.03
CA GLY A 454 -9.60 -14.43 -21.12
C GLY A 454 -10.66 -13.55 -20.47
N ARG A 455 -10.64 -13.47 -19.12
CA ARG A 455 -11.39 -12.48 -18.33
C ARG A 455 -10.54 -11.84 -17.23
N GLY A 456 -10.92 -10.65 -16.77
CA GLY A 456 -10.28 -9.94 -15.68
C GLY A 456 -9.01 -9.19 -16.11
N PHE A 457 -8.32 -8.59 -15.14
CA PHE A 457 -7.19 -7.68 -15.41
C PHE A 457 -5.95 -8.35 -15.98
N LEU A 458 -5.78 -9.66 -15.81
CA LEU A 458 -4.68 -10.43 -16.43
C LEU A 458 -5.19 -11.55 -17.34
N GLN A 459 -6.42 -11.42 -17.87
CA GLN A 459 -7.01 -12.35 -18.84
C GLN A 459 -6.89 -13.82 -18.41
N LEU A 460 -7.46 -14.16 -17.24
CA LEU A 460 -7.53 -15.54 -16.73
C LEU A 460 -8.15 -16.43 -17.82
N THR A 461 -7.37 -17.40 -18.31
CA THR A 461 -7.70 -18.21 -19.50
C THR A 461 -7.51 -19.70 -19.19
N HIS A 462 -8.27 -20.58 -19.84
CA HIS A 462 -8.33 -22.04 -19.64
C HIS A 462 -9.05 -22.50 -18.38
N ALA A 463 -9.78 -23.62 -18.51
CA ALA A 463 -10.60 -24.19 -17.43
C ALA A 463 -9.85 -24.43 -16.13
N SER A 464 -8.59 -24.88 -16.20
CA SER A 464 -7.76 -25.12 -15.02
C SER A 464 -7.54 -23.86 -14.19
N ASN A 465 -7.24 -22.73 -14.84
CA ASN A 465 -6.96 -21.48 -14.12
C ASN A 465 -8.22 -20.91 -13.44
N TYR A 466 -9.39 -21.05 -14.08
CA TYR A 466 -10.66 -20.68 -13.44
C TYR A 466 -10.97 -21.56 -12.24
N ILE A 467 -10.82 -22.88 -12.37
CA ILE A 467 -11.05 -23.82 -11.27
C ILE A 467 -10.08 -23.57 -10.12
N ASP A 468 -8.80 -23.37 -10.42
CA ASP A 468 -7.80 -23.09 -9.39
C ASP A 468 -8.11 -21.77 -8.66
N TYR A 469 -8.60 -20.75 -9.38
CA TYR A 469 -9.08 -19.51 -8.75
C TYR A 469 -10.32 -19.73 -7.86
N TRP A 470 -11.30 -20.50 -8.32
CA TRP A 470 -12.50 -20.82 -7.54
C TRP A 470 -12.15 -21.58 -6.26
N GLN A 471 -11.31 -22.61 -6.36
CA GLN A 471 -10.82 -23.38 -5.21
C GLN A 471 -9.99 -22.49 -4.27
N TRP A 472 -9.18 -21.58 -4.82
CA TRP A 472 -8.39 -20.62 -4.05
C TRP A 472 -9.27 -19.77 -3.12
N ILE A 473 -10.41 -19.26 -3.59
CA ILE A 473 -11.36 -18.48 -2.79
C ILE A 473 -12.38 -19.33 -2.01
N GLY A 474 -12.25 -20.67 -2.02
CA GLY A 474 -13.09 -21.58 -1.23
C GLY A 474 -14.39 -22.02 -1.89
N ARG A 475 -14.56 -21.79 -3.19
CA ARG A 475 -15.69 -22.36 -3.95
C ARG A 475 -15.45 -23.84 -4.21
N SER A 476 -16.46 -24.67 -3.98
CA SER A 476 -16.38 -26.12 -4.13
C SER A 476 -16.50 -26.55 -5.59
N VAL A 477 -15.54 -27.34 -6.07
CA VAL A 477 -15.53 -27.90 -7.43
C VAL A 477 -15.25 -29.40 -7.33
N PRO A 478 -16.12 -30.28 -7.87
CA PRO A 478 -15.86 -31.72 -7.87
C PRO A 478 -14.55 -32.07 -8.59
N GLU A 479 -13.74 -32.93 -7.97
CA GLU A 479 -12.45 -33.34 -8.57
C GLU A 479 -12.66 -34.07 -9.91
N SER A 480 -13.76 -34.81 -10.04
CA SER A 480 -14.16 -35.44 -11.30
C SER A 480 -14.42 -34.43 -12.42
N LEU A 481 -15.03 -33.28 -12.11
CA LEU A 481 -15.24 -32.20 -13.08
C LEU A 481 -13.91 -31.55 -13.48
N LYS A 482 -13.02 -31.30 -12.52
CA LYS A 482 -11.68 -30.76 -12.78
C LYS A 482 -10.89 -31.67 -13.72
N ALA A 483 -10.85 -32.98 -13.42
CA ALA A 483 -10.18 -33.97 -14.25
C ALA A 483 -10.77 -34.05 -15.67
N ALA A 484 -12.11 -34.05 -15.79
CA ALA A 484 -12.79 -34.08 -17.08
C ALA A 484 -12.48 -32.85 -17.95
N LEU A 485 -12.56 -31.64 -17.38
CA LEU A 485 -12.24 -30.40 -18.09
C LEU A 485 -10.76 -30.32 -18.49
N GLN A 486 -9.85 -30.81 -17.65
CA GLN A 486 -8.42 -30.88 -17.99
C GLN A 486 -8.15 -31.85 -19.15
N ALA A 487 -8.80 -33.01 -19.17
CA ALA A 487 -8.68 -33.97 -20.26
C ALA A 487 -9.24 -33.39 -21.57
N ALA A 488 -10.42 -32.78 -21.52
CA ALA A 488 -11.03 -32.13 -22.67
C ALA A 488 -10.18 -30.95 -23.20
N ALA A 489 -9.57 -30.17 -22.31
CA ALA A 489 -8.71 -29.06 -22.71
C ALA A 489 -7.46 -29.51 -23.48
N LYS A 490 -6.86 -30.64 -23.09
CA LYS A 490 -5.73 -31.25 -23.84
C LYS A 490 -6.16 -31.67 -25.24
N GLN A 491 -7.32 -32.32 -25.35
CA GLN A 491 -7.88 -32.74 -26.65
C GLN A 491 -8.20 -31.53 -27.53
N ALA A 492 -8.85 -30.50 -26.97
CA ALA A 492 -9.21 -29.28 -27.67
C ALA A 492 -7.97 -28.55 -28.22
N HIS A 493 -6.87 -28.53 -27.46
CA HIS A 493 -5.60 -27.97 -27.91
C HIS A 493 -5.03 -28.74 -29.10
N SER A 494 -4.97 -30.08 -29.02
CA SER A 494 -4.45 -30.92 -30.11
C SER A 494 -5.30 -30.88 -31.37
N ALA A 495 -6.63 -30.81 -31.22
CA ALA A 495 -7.57 -30.75 -32.33
C ALA A 495 -7.79 -29.32 -32.87
N ASN A 496 -7.25 -28.30 -32.19
CA ASN A 496 -7.55 -26.88 -32.42
C ASN A 496 -9.07 -26.62 -32.55
N SER A 497 -9.87 -27.24 -31.67
CA SER A 497 -11.33 -27.21 -31.72
C SER A 497 -11.93 -27.17 -30.31
N ASN A 498 -12.96 -26.36 -30.11
CA ASN A 498 -13.63 -26.20 -28.81
C ASN A 498 -14.86 -27.09 -28.62
N ALA A 499 -15.18 -27.97 -29.58
CA ALA A 499 -16.40 -28.78 -29.54
C ALA A 499 -16.48 -29.62 -28.24
N GLY A 500 -15.38 -30.26 -27.84
CA GLY A 500 -15.32 -31.07 -26.61
C GLY A 500 -15.27 -30.27 -25.31
N LEU A 501 -15.13 -28.93 -25.37
CA LEU A 501 -15.08 -28.04 -24.21
C LEU A 501 -16.40 -27.33 -23.91
N GLN A 502 -17.43 -27.53 -24.74
CA GLN A 502 -18.72 -26.89 -24.55
C GLN A 502 -19.41 -27.38 -23.27
N ASP A 503 -20.01 -26.45 -22.53
CA ASP A 503 -20.66 -26.69 -21.24
C ASP A 503 -21.62 -27.91 -21.21
N PRO A 504 -22.44 -28.20 -22.24
CA PRO A 504 -23.33 -29.37 -22.23
C PRO A 504 -22.64 -30.73 -22.08
N HIS A 505 -21.33 -30.82 -22.35
CA HIS A 505 -20.54 -32.04 -22.15
C HIS A 505 -20.17 -32.30 -20.69
N PHE A 506 -20.43 -31.35 -19.79
CA PHE A 506 -20.05 -31.43 -18.38
C PHE A 506 -21.28 -31.27 -17.47
N PRO A 507 -22.09 -32.32 -17.24
CA PRO A 507 -23.28 -32.24 -16.38
C PRO A 507 -22.99 -31.78 -14.94
N ALA A 508 -21.77 -32.02 -14.43
CA ALA A 508 -21.34 -31.57 -13.11
C ALA A 508 -21.01 -30.07 -13.06
N LEU A 509 -20.88 -29.39 -14.22
CA LEU A 509 -20.70 -27.94 -14.30
C LEU A 509 -22.05 -27.24 -14.09
N THR A 510 -22.32 -26.86 -12.85
CA THR A 510 -23.60 -26.26 -12.45
C THR A 510 -23.80 -24.87 -13.06
N GLN A 511 -25.05 -24.39 -13.05
CA GLN A 511 -25.34 -23.02 -13.49
C GLN A 511 -24.62 -21.97 -12.64
N GLU A 512 -24.45 -22.25 -11.34
CA GLU A 512 -23.70 -21.40 -10.43
C GLU A 512 -22.22 -21.27 -10.84
N MET A 513 -21.56 -22.39 -11.19
CA MET A 513 -20.18 -22.37 -11.68
C MET A 513 -20.02 -21.61 -12.99
N LYS A 514 -21.04 -21.65 -13.86
CA LYS A 514 -21.05 -20.82 -15.08
C LYS A 514 -21.14 -19.34 -14.72
N GLY A 515 -21.93 -18.98 -13.71
CA GLY A 515 -21.94 -17.64 -13.12
C GLY A 515 -20.56 -17.23 -12.59
N TRP A 516 -19.89 -18.08 -11.81
CA TRP A 516 -18.54 -17.82 -11.30
C TRP A 516 -17.50 -17.55 -12.39
N ARG A 517 -17.69 -18.14 -13.58
CA ARG A 517 -16.84 -17.87 -14.75
C ARG A 517 -17.07 -16.46 -15.28
N ASP A 518 -18.32 -16.01 -15.30
CA ASP A 518 -18.70 -14.69 -15.80
C ASP A 518 -18.47 -13.57 -14.79
N ASP A 519 -18.45 -13.88 -13.48
CA ASP A 519 -18.14 -12.92 -12.41
C ASP A 519 -16.77 -12.25 -12.60
N VAL A 520 -15.80 -12.96 -13.19
CA VAL A 520 -14.45 -12.45 -13.51
C VAL A 520 -14.49 -11.31 -14.55
N ASN A 521 -15.58 -11.19 -15.32
CA ASN A 521 -15.82 -10.10 -16.27
C ASN A 521 -16.73 -8.99 -15.71
N ASP A 522 -17.40 -9.19 -14.58
CA ASP A 522 -18.30 -8.18 -14.04
C ASP A 522 -17.50 -7.04 -13.39
N ARG A 523 -17.56 -5.86 -14.02
CA ARG A 523 -16.90 -4.63 -13.55
C ARG A 523 -17.36 -4.16 -12.15
N ARG A 524 -18.41 -4.74 -11.58
CA ARG A 524 -18.92 -4.43 -10.25
C ARG A 524 -18.41 -5.39 -9.18
N LEU A 525 -17.87 -6.54 -9.57
CA LEU A 525 -17.42 -7.57 -8.65
C LEU A 525 -15.92 -7.49 -8.44
N ALA A 526 -15.48 -7.96 -7.27
CA ALA A 526 -14.07 -8.03 -6.94
C ALA A 526 -13.32 -9.13 -7.71
N ASP A 527 -14.02 -10.14 -8.22
CA ASP A 527 -13.44 -11.28 -8.95
C ASP A 527 -12.55 -10.86 -10.13
N ALA A 528 -12.90 -9.78 -10.83
CA ALA A 528 -12.10 -9.23 -11.92
C ALA A 528 -10.68 -8.84 -11.47
N ALA A 529 -10.57 -8.13 -10.35
CA ALA A 529 -9.28 -7.74 -9.75
C ALA A 529 -8.64 -8.94 -9.02
N ASN A 530 -9.39 -9.62 -8.17
CA ASN A 530 -8.90 -10.70 -7.32
C ASN A 530 -8.31 -11.87 -8.11
N SER A 531 -8.93 -12.27 -9.23
CA SER A 531 -8.38 -13.31 -10.11
C SER A 531 -7.01 -12.94 -10.68
N ALA A 532 -6.78 -11.66 -11.00
CA ALA A 532 -5.48 -11.16 -11.45
C ALA A 532 -4.43 -11.20 -10.33
N GLY A 533 -4.80 -10.79 -9.12
CA GLY A 533 -3.92 -10.89 -7.95
C GLY A 533 -3.58 -12.34 -7.57
N PHE A 534 -4.57 -13.24 -7.62
CA PHE A 534 -4.38 -14.67 -7.47
C PHE A 534 -3.39 -15.20 -8.50
N TYR A 535 -3.60 -14.90 -9.79
CA TYR A 535 -2.72 -15.38 -10.87
C TYR A 535 -1.29 -14.84 -10.70
N TRP A 536 -1.16 -13.56 -10.31
CA TRP A 536 0.12 -12.93 -10.00
C TRP A 536 0.87 -13.65 -8.87
N ALA A 537 0.17 -13.98 -7.78
CA ALA A 537 0.75 -14.72 -6.64
C ALA A 537 1.07 -16.18 -6.99
N MET A 538 0.18 -16.88 -7.71
CA MET A 538 0.39 -18.24 -8.19
C MET A 538 1.63 -18.35 -9.08
N LYS A 539 1.89 -17.32 -9.89
CA LYS A 539 3.07 -17.24 -10.76
C LYS A 539 4.32 -16.75 -10.05
N ASP A 540 4.27 -16.41 -8.76
CA ASP A 540 5.40 -15.83 -8.02
C ASP A 540 5.98 -14.57 -8.70
N ALA A 541 5.10 -13.73 -9.27
CA ALA A 541 5.52 -12.61 -10.11
C ALA A 541 6.11 -11.42 -9.32
N ASN A 542 5.81 -11.30 -8.02
CA ASN A 542 6.45 -10.30 -7.14
C ASN A 542 7.97 -10.46 -7.13
N ARG A 543 8.47 -11.70 -7.12
CA ARG A 543 9.91 -11.99 -7.14
C ARG A 543 10.61 -11.36 -8.34
N ASN A 544 10.02 -11.48 -9.52
CA ASN A 544 10.58 -10.89 -10.74
C ASN A 544 10.46 -9.36 -10.73
N ALA A 545 9.36 -8.82 -10.20
CA ALA A 545 9.12 -7.38 -10.10
C ALA A 545 9.96 -6.67 -9.01
N ASP A 546 10.55 -7.41 -8.08
CA ASP A 546 11.42 -6.82 -7.04
C ASP A 546 12.89 -6.70 -7.47
N GLY A 547 13.25 -7.27 -8.63
CA GLY A 547 14.59 -7.13 -9.20
C GLY A 547 14.97 -5.67 -9.50
N ALA A 548 16.18 -5.47 -10.03
CA ALA A 548 16.64 -4.13 -10.40
C ALA A 548 15.96 -3.64 -11.68
N HIS A 549 15.13 -2.60 -11.55
CA HIS A 549 14.52 -1.89 -12.68
C HIS A 549 15.51 -0.90 -13.33
N VAL A 550 16.64 -1.40 -13.83
CA VAL A 550 17.56 -0.57 -14.63
C VAL A 550 16.87 -0.26 -15.96
N LEU A 551 16.48 1.00 -16.15
CA LEU A 551 15.74 1.43 -17.33
C LEU A 551 16.67 1.54 -18.53
N GLU A 552 16.34 0.82 -19.60
CA GLU A 552 16.95 0.97 -20.92
C GLU A 552 16.04 1.81 -21.81
N ARG A 553 16.55 2.96 -22.26
CA ARG A 553 15.90 3.76 -23.30
C ARG A 553 16.09 3.06 -24.65
N GLN A 554 14.98 2.77 -25.33
CA GLN A 554 14.96 2.25 -26.69
C GLN A 554 14.45 3.32 -27.66
N THR A 555 14.89 3.24 -28.91
CA THR A 555 14.61 4.22 -29.97
C THR A 555 14.23 3.46 -31.23
N VAL A 556 13.07 3.79 -31.80
CA VAL A 556 12.57 3.18 -33.05
C VAL A 556 12.09 4.27 -34.00
N ALA A 557 12.26 4.05 -35.30
CA ALA A 557 11.78 4.96 -36.34
C ALA A 557 10.26 4.84 -36.50
N GLN A 558 9.57 5.99 -36.64
CA GLN A 558 8.14 6.01 -36.91
C GLN A 558 7.86 5.63 -38.36
N TYR A 559 7.01 4.63 -38.58
CA TYR A 559 6.72 4.10 -39.92
C TYR A 559 6.18 5.18 -40.88
N ALA A 560 5.21 5.98 -40.43
CA ALA A 560 4.59 7.02 -41.25
C ALA A 560 5.41 8.31 -41.37
N ALA A 561 6.52 8.43 -40.63
CA ALA A 561 7.41 9.59 -40.64
C ALA A 561 8.83 9.13 -40.26
N PRO A 562 9.61 8.56 -41.18
CA PRO A 562 10.86 7.86 -40.86
C PRO A 562 11.94 8.73 -40.18
N HIS A 563 11.84 10.05 -40.30
CA HIS A 563 12.72 11.02 -39.61
C HIS A 563 12.29 11.30 -38.17
N ALA A 564 11.08 10.90 -37.78
CA ALA A 564 10.58 11.01 -36.41
C ALA A 564 10.94 9.74 -35.61
N THR A 565 11.48 9.96 -34.42
CA THR A 565 11.92 8.91 -33.51
C THR A 565 10.92 8.75 -32.37
N LEU A 566 10.61 7.50 -32.04
CA LEU A 566 9.81 7.14 -30.87
C LEU A 566 10.69 6.49 -29.80
N SER A 567 10.42 6.78 -28.53
CA SER A 567 11.15 6.19 -27.41
C SER A 567 10.24 5.44 -26.46
N TYR A 568 10.71 4.28 -25.99
CA TYR A 568 10.09 3.53 -24.90
C TYR A 568 11.17 3.00 -23.95
N TYR A 569 10.74 2.62 -22.75
CA TYR A 569 11.64 2.20 -21.68
C TYR A 569 11.32 0.78 -21.25
N ARG A 570 12.36 -0.02 -21.09
CA ARG A 570 12.26 -1.43 -20.65
C ARG A 570 13.24 -1.70 -19.52
N SER A 571 13.01 -2.76 -18.74
CA SER A 571 13.96 -3.28 -17.76
C SER A 571 13.89 -4.80 -17.71
N VAL A 572 14.98 -5.45 -17.32
CA VAL A 572 15.02 -6.93 -17.25
C VAL A 572 13.98 -7.44 -16.24
N SER A 573 13.84 -6.79 -15.08
CA SER A 573 12.83 -7.15 -14.08
C SER A 573 11.40 -7.02 -14.61
N PHE A 574 11.10 -5.96 -15.37
CA PHE A 574 9.80 -5.83 -16.02
C PHE A 574 9.58 -6.91 -17.09
N TRP A 575 10.60 -7.21 -17.89
CA TRP A 575 10.57 -8.31 -18.86
C TRP A 575 10.25 -9.62 -18.18
N GLU A 576 10.99 -9.98 -17.14
CA GLU A 576 10.81 -11.24 -16.42
C GLU A 576 9.42 -11.36 -15.83
N ALA A 577 8.91 -10.31 -15.16
CA ALA A 577 7.56 -10.30 -14.62
C ALA A 577 6.50 -10.43 -15.73
N CYS A 578 6.67 -9.72 -16.84
CA CYS A 578 5.81 -9.81 -18.01
C CYS A 578 5.82 -11.21 -18.65
N ALA A 579 7.01 -11.79 -18.85
CA ALA A 579 7.18 -13.12 -19.40
C ALA A 579 6.62 -14.18 -18.43
N LYS A 580 6.78 -14.02 -17.12
CA LYS A 580 6.24 -14.94 -16.12
C LYS A 580 4.73 -15.08 -16.19
N VAL A 581 4.03 -13.98 -16.47
CA VAL A 581 2.57 -13.92 -16.59
C VAL A 581 2.10 -14.46 -17.95
N ASN A 582 2.78 -14.09 -19.04
CA ASN A 582 2.26 -14.25 -20.41
C ASN A 582 2.98 -15.30 -21.26
N LEU A 583 4.25 -15.57 -20.99
CA LEU A 583 5.07 -16.52 -21.74
C LEU A 583 6.21 -17.09 -20.86
N PRO A 584 5.90 -17.98 -19.90
CA PRO A 584 6.86 -18.39 -18.87
C PRO A 584 8.17 -18.97 -19.42
N GLY A 585 8.14 -19.60 -20.61
CA GLY A 585 9.33 -20.13 -21.27
C GLY A 585 10.33 -19.07 -21.75
N ALA A 586 9.94 -17.79 -21.78
CA ALA A 586 10.80 -16.68 -22.23
C ALA A 586 11.35 -15.81 -21.08
N VAL A 587 11.11 -16.19 -19.81
CA VAL A 587 11.56 -15.41 -18.63
C VAL A 587 13.07 -15.13 -18.70
N ASN A 588 13.88 -16.15 -18.98
CA ASN A 588 15.33 -16.05 -19.05
C ASN A 588 15.84 -15.68 -20.46
N THR A 589 14.99 -15.16 -21.33
CA THR A 589 15.36 -14.75 -22.69
C THR A 589 14.89 -13.32 -22.96
N PRO A 590 15.53 -12.31 -22.33
CA PRO A 590 15.14 -10.91 -22.46
C PRO A 590 14.96 -10.49 -23.92
N TRP A 591 13.92 -9.69 -24.15
CA TRP A 591 13.65 -9.03 -25.43
C TRP A 591 13.25 -9.97 -26.58
N SER A 592 12.96 -11.24 -26.30
CA SER A 592 12.46 -12.17 -27.30
C SER A 592 11.23 -11.62 -28.03
N LEU A 593 11.23 -11.71 -29.36
CA LEU A 593 10.08 -11.29 -30.19
C LEU A 593 8.90 -12.26 -30.12
N SER A 594 9.02 -13.36 -29.36
CA SER A 594 7.94 -14.30 -29.06
C SER A 594 6.93 -13.74 -28.05
N LEU A 595 7.33 -12.79 -27.21
CA LEU A 595 6.43 -12.11 -26.29
C LEU A 595 5.71 -10.97 -27.01
N ASN A 596 4.51 -11.28 -27.51
CA ASN A 596 3.71 -10.31 -28.25
C ASN A 596 3.28 -9.13 -27.36
N GLY A 597 3.34 -7.92 -27.93
CA GLY A 597 2.93 -6.69 -27.25
C GLY A 597 3.89 -6.19 -26.17
N PHE A 598 5.14 -6.66 -26.10
CA PHE A 598 6.07 -6.20 -25.08
C PHE A 598 6.37 -4.69 -25.16
N VAL A 599 6.49 -4.13 -26.38
CA VAL A 599 6.69 -2.68 -26.60
C VAL A 599 5.49 -1.87 -26.09
N ASP A 600 4.29 -2.36 -26.36
CA ASP A 600 3.01 -1.79 -25.91
C ASP A 600 2.96 -1.75 -24.37
N ARG A 601 3.32 -2.87 -23.72
CA ARG A 601 3.41 -2.99 -22.25
C ARG A 601 4.47 -2.07 -21.65
N CYS A 602 5.59 -1.86 -22.34
CA CYS A 602 6.61 -0.90 -21.92
C CYS A 602 6.06 0.53 -21.84
N CYS A 603 5.13 0.90 -22.72
CA CYS A 603 4.48 2.21 -22.67
C CYS A 603 3.61 2.35 -21.40
N ALA A 604 2.81 1.34 -21.08
CA ALA A 604 2.00 1.31 -19.85
C ALA A 604 2.88 1.30 -18.59
N TYR A 605 3.90 0.44 -18.55
CA TYR A 605 4.89 0.37 -17.47
C TYR A 605 5.57 1.72 -17.21
N THR A 606 6.00 2.41 -18.27
CA THR A 606 6.60 3.75 -18.20
C THR A 606 5.61 4.75 -17.62
N GLN A 607 4.37 4.78 -18.11
CA GLN A 607 3.33 5.68 -17.60
C GLN A 607 3.03 5.42 -16.13
N VAL A 608 2.99 4.17 -15.68
CA VAL A 608 2.77 3.83 -14.28
C VAL A 608 3.93 4.31 -13.42
N LEU A 609 5.19 4.07 -13.83
CA LEU A 609 6.37 4.56 -13.09
C LEU A 609 6.35 6.07 -12.89
N MET A 610 5.90 6.85 -13.89
CA MET A 610 5.77 8.31 -13.76
C MET A 610 4.75 8.74 -12.70
N VAL A 611 3.75 7.90 -12.41
CA VAL A 611 2.69 8.20 -11.44
C VAL A 611 3.09 7.75 -10.04
N VAL A 612 3.67 6.55 -9.90
CA VAL A 612 3.89 5.92 -8.58
C VAL A 612 5.32 6.01 -8.06
N SER A 613 6.26 6.57 -8.83
CA SER A 613 7.67 6.59 -8.46
C SER A 613 8.36 7.90 -8.78
N GLU A 614 9.51 8.12 -8.14
CA GLU A 614 10.44 9.21 -8.43
C GLU A 614 11.60 8.73 -9.34
N MET A 615 11.40 7.61 -10.04
CA MET A 615 12.42 7.02 -10.90
C MET A 615 12.75 7.97 -12.06
N GLN A 616 14.04 8.24 -12.24
CA GLN A 616 14.49 9.03 -13.39
C GLN A 616 14.66 8.14 -14.62
N PHE A 617 14.20 8.65 -15.76
CA PHE A 617 14.27 8.03 -17.07
C PHE A 617 15.53 8.50 -17.80
N PRO A 618 16.32 7.59 -18.39
CA PRO A 618 17.42 7.99 -19.26
C PRO A 618 16.91 8.75 -20.49
N THR A 619 17.65 9.78 -20.89
CA THR A 619 17.36 10.66 -22.03
C THR A 619 18.61 10.73 -22.91
N ALA A 620 18.52 11.35 -24.07
CA ALA A 620 19.70 11.58 -24.92
C ALA A 620 20.78 12.44 -24.23
N SER A 621 20.40 13.24 -23.23
CA SER A 621 21.27 14.24 -22.56
C SER A 621 21.51 13.97 -21.07
N GLY A 622 21.16 12.81 -20.54
CA GLY A 622 21.26 12.49 -19.11
C GLY A 622 20.02 11.77 -18.59
N THR A 623 19.45 12.23 -17.48
CA THR A 623 18.25 11.65 -16.87
C THR A 623 17.19 12.71 -16.60
N SER A 624 15.92 12.30 -16.58
CA SER A 624 14.77 13.20 -16.39
C SER A 624 13.65 12.50 -15.61
N LEU A 625 12.86 13.22 -14.82
CA LEU A 625 11.63 12.67 -14.22
C LEU A 625 10.52 12.41 -15.25
N LEU A 626 10.64 13.00 -16.45
CA LEU A 626 9.74 12.77 -17.56
C LEU A 626 10.43 11.99 -18.68
N PRO A 627 9.85 10.88 -19.16
CA PRO A 627 10.38 10.13 -20.29
C PRO A 627 10.28 10.92 -21.60
N GLU A 628 11.21 10.69 -22.51
CA GLU A 628 11.18 11.32 -23.82
C GLU A 628 10.00 10.82 -24.67
N THR A 629 9.44 11.70 -25.50
CA THR A 629 8.38 11.41 -26.49
C THR A 629 7.02 10.96 -25.94
N MET A 630 6.90 10.75 -24.62
CA MET A 630 5.64 10.46 -23.94
C MET A 630 5.10 11.69 -23.21
N THR A 631 3.78 11.83 -23.19
CA THR A 631 3.12 12.95 -22.51
C THR A 631 2.30 12.38 -21.35
N PRO A 632 2.53 12.81 -20.10
CA PRO A 632 1.75 12.34 -18.97
C PRO A 632 0.28 12.66 -19.16
N ARG A 633 -0.60 11.72 -18.81
CA ARG A 633 -2.01 12.00 -18.65
C ARG A 633 -2.21 12.80 -17.36
N ARG A 634 -2.96 13.91 -17.43
CA ARG A 634 -3.38 14.71 -16.26
C ARG A 634 -4.90 14.65 -16.17
N VAL A 635 -5.45 14.20 -15.03
CA VAL A 635 -6.90 13.94 -14.84
C VAL A 635 -7.41 14.50 -13.52
#